data_AF-A0A536NPI1-F1
#
_entry.id   AF-A0A536NPI1-F1
#
_cell.length_a   1.000
_cell.length_b   1.000
_cell.length_c   1.000
_cell.angle_alpha   90.00
_cell.angle_beta   90.00
_cell.angle_gamma   90.00
#
_symmetry.space_group_name_H-M   'P 1'
#
loop_
_entity.id
_entity.type
_entity.pdbx_description
1 polymer ?
#
loop_
_entity_poly.entity_id
_entity_poly.type
_entity_poly.pdbx_seq_one_letter_code
_entity_poly.pdbx_strand_id
1 'polypeptide(L)'
;DELMVAWPDEAMSKIPIDSSTYIVVLTHDPKFDLPALRSVLKKDAGYIGAIGSRKTNQNRFDALRKEGFTEEQLARVHGPIGLDLGGRGAEETALGILAEITAVRFGGSGVPMRAARA
;
A
#
# COMPACT_ATOMS: atom_id res chain seq x y z
N ASP A 1 20.65 -0.31 3.14
CA ASP A 1 19.31 -0.74 3.59
C ASP A 1 19.41 -1.22 5.03
N GLU A 2 18.29 -1.29 5.73
CA GLU A 2 18.20 -1.74 7.12
C GLU A 2 17.17 -2.87 7.22
N LEU A 3 17.51 -3.95 7.91
CA LEU A 3 16.61 -5.08 8.17
C LEU A 3 16.22 -5.08 9.64
N MET A 4 14.92 -4.90 9.92
CA MET A 4 14.36 -4.97 11.27
C MET A 4 13.56 -6.26 11.43
N VAL A 5 13.92 -7.09 12.40
CA VAL A 5 13.13 -8.26 12.80
C VAL A 5 12.28 -7.89 14.02
N ALA A 6 11.02 -7.57 13.79
CA ALA A 6 10.06 -7.20 14.84
C ALA A 6 8.62 -7.38 14.32
N TRP A 7 7.63 -7.20 15.19
CA TRP A 7 6.25 -7.05 14.73
C TRP A 7 6.12 -5.77 13.89
N PRO A 8 5.26 -5.74 12.85
CA PRO A 8 5.20 -4.60 11.94
C PRO A 8 4.90 -3.27 12.64
N ASP A 9 3.96 -3.25 13.59
CA ASP A 9 3.63 -2.08 14.38
C ASP A 9 4.78 -1.62 15.28
N GLU A 10 5.52 -2.55 15.88
CA GLU A 10 6.73 -2.25 16.65
C GLU A 10 7.83 -1.65 15.76
N ALA A 11 8.06 -2.21 14.57
CA ALA A 11 9.05 -1.71 13.62
C ALA A 11 8.67 -0.31 13.12
N MET A 12 7.43 -0.12 12.68
CA MET A 12 6.95 1.17 12.17
C MET A 12 6.96 2.26 13.25
N SER A 13 6.81 1.92 14.53
CA SER A 13 6.89 2.90 15.63
C SER A 13 8.27 3.58 15.76
N LYS A 14 9.33 2.94 15.23
CA LYS A 14 10.72 3.42 15.28
C LYS A 14 11.10 4.26 14.07
N ILE A 15 10.27 4.28 13.04
CA ILE A 15 10.54 4.97 11.77
C ILE A 15 9.70 6.25 11.74
N PRO A 16 10.31 7.43 11.52
CA PRO A 16 9.53 8.64 11.24
C PRO A 16 8.79 8.48 9.92
N ILE A 17 7.47 8.65 9.95
CA ILE A 17 6.61 8.52 8.76
C ILE A 17 6.04 9.89 8.42
N ASP A 18 6.35 10.36 7.22
CA ASP A 18 5.88 11.63 6.65
C ASP A 18 5.46 11.46 5.18
N SER A 19 5.11 12.56 4.54
CA SER A 19 4.62 12.59 3.15
C SER A 19 5.65 12.17 2.10
N SER A 20 6.92 12.05 2.48
CA SER A 20 7.99 11.50 1.65
C SER A 20 8.16 9.98 1.81
N THR A 21 7.43 9.38 2.76
CA THR A 21 7.52 7.95 3.09
C THR A 21 6.52 7.11 2.28
N TYR A 22 7.02 6.04 1.64
CA TYR A 22 6.24 5.11 0.82
C TYR A 22 6.28 3.71 1.44
N ILE A 23 5.12 3.17 1.77
CA ILE A 23 4.99 1.95 2.58
C ILE A 23 4.37 0.85 1.73
N VAL A 24 4.99 -0.33 1.73
CA VAL A 24 4.57 -1.48 0.94
C VAL A 24 4.39 -2.69 1.86
N VAL A 25 3.15 -3.16 2.01
CA VAL A 25 2.81 -4.35 2.82
C VAL A 25 2.73 -5.58 1.91
N LEU A 26 3.71 -6.48 2.02
CA LEU A 26 3.88 -7.65 1.15
C LEU A 26 3.44 -8.98 1.80
N THR A 27 2.47 -8.93 2.69
CA THR A 27 1.87 -10.12 3.31
C THR A 27 0.34 -10.07 3.22
N HIS A 28 -0.27 -11.25 3.21
CA HIS A 28 -1.71 -11.44 3.23
C HIS A 28 -2.19 -12.11 4.53
N ASP A 29 -1.29 -12.33 5.49
CA ASP A 29 -1.65 -12.86 6.80
C ASP A 29 -2.19 -11.72 7.69
N PRO A 30 -3.46 -11.80 8.13
CA PRO A 30 -4.09 -10.81 9.02
C PRO A 30 -3.33 -10.54 10.32
N LYS A 31 -2.51 -11.50 10.77
CA LYS A 31 -1.66 -11.33 11.96
C LYS A 31 -0.60 -10.27 11.77
N PHE A 32 -0.19 -9.98 10.54
CA PHE A 32 0.89 -9.04 10.22
C PHE A 32 0.39 -7.83 9.43
N ASP A 33 -0.49 -8.01 8.44
CA ASP A 33 -0.93 -6.89 7.61
C ASP A 33 -1.84 -5.90 8.37
N LEU A 34 -2.69 -6.37 9.30
CA LEU A 34 -3.55 -5.50 10.10
C LEU A 34 -2.73 -4.64 11.07
N PRO A 35 -1.80 -5.18 11.89
CA PRO A 35 -0.90 -4.35 12.69
C PRO A 35 -0.11 -3.35 11.85
N ALA A 36 0.40 -3.77 10.68
CA ALA A 36 1.12 -2.88 9.77
C ALA A 36 0.23 -1.69 9.36
N LEU A 37 -0.98 -1.95 8.84
CA LEU A 37 -1.89 -0.89 8.41
C LEU A 37 -2.34 -0.01 9.57
N ARG A 38 -2.69 -0.57 10.73
CA ARG A 38 -3.08 0.21 11.91
C ARG A 38 -2.02 1.24 12.30
N SER A 39 -0.74 0.87 12.20
CA SER A 39 0.38 1.72 12.60
C SER A 39 0.61 2.91 11.66
N VAL A 40 0.18 2.81 10.40
CA VAL A 40 0.51 3.79 9.35
C VAL A 40 -0.69 4.59 8.85
N LEU A 41 -1.91 4.06 8.97
CA LEU A 41 -3.14 4.68 8.43
C LEU A 41 -3.48 6.05 9.06
N LYS A 42 -3.02 6.29 10.28
CA LYS A 42 -3.17 7.58 10.99
C LYS A 42 -2.00 8.54 10.78
N LYS A 43 -1.01 8.16 9.97
CA LYS A 43 0.21 8.94 9.68
C LYS A 43 0.11 9.58 8.31
N ASP A 44 0.96 10.57 8.04
CA ASP A 44 0.95 11.30 6.78
C ASP A 44 1.82 10.63 5.69
N ALA A 45 1.81 9.29 5.59
CA ALA A 45 2.55 8.59 4.55
C ALA A 45 2.10 9.04 3.14
N GLY A 46 3.06 9.30 2.25
CA GLY A 46 2.81 9.68 0.86
C GLY A 46 2.19 8.57 0.02
N TYR A 47 2.36 7.31 0.44
CA TYR A 47 1.77 6.14 -0.20
C TYR A 47 1.68 4.97 0.78
N ILE A 48 0.55 4.25 0.74
CA ILE A 48 0.35 3.00 1.48
C ILE A 48 -0.19 1.98 0.49
N GLY A 49 0.63 0.99 0.15
CA GLY A 49 0.24 -0.10 -0.74
C GLY A 49 0.17 -1.42 0.00
N ALA A 50 -0.80 -2.26 -0.33
CA ALA A 50 -0.92 -3.58 0.27
C ALA A 50 -1.25 -4.66 -0.77
N ILE A 51 -0.45 -5.72 -0.77
CA ILE A 51 -0.68 -6.88 -1.63
C ILE A 51 -1.96 -7.62 -1.21
N GLY A 52 -2.58 -8.28 -2.18
CA GLY A 52 -3.74 -9.14 -1.98
C GLY A 52 -4.78 -8.95 -3.07
N SER A 53 -5.63 -9.96 -3.26
CA SER A 53 -6.78 -9.85 -4.16
C SER A 53 -7.75 -8.75 -3.69
N ARG A 54 -8.69 -8.35 -4.55
CA ARG A 54 -9.78 -7.44 -4.15
C ARG A 54 -10.53 -7.95 -2.91
N LYS A 55 -10.79 -9.27 -2.86
CA LYS A 55 -11.43 -9.93 -1.71
C LYS A 55 -10.58 -9.83 -0.44
N THR A 56 -9.26 -10.05 -0.56
CA THR A 56 -8.32 -9.92 0.57
C THR A 56 -8.34 -8.50 1.13
N ASN A 57 -8.25 -7.49 0.26
CA ASN A 57 -8.32 -6.09 0.67
C ASN A 57 -9.66 -5.73 1.32
N GLN A 58 -10.78 -6.20 0.75
CA GLN A 58 -12.10 -5.98 1.35
C GLN A 58 -12.18 -6.56 2.76
N ASN A 59 -11.75 -7.81 2.97
CA ASN A 59 -11.75 -8.44 4.29
C ASN A 59 -10.92 -7.64 5.31
N ARG A 60 -9.77 -7.10 4.86
CA ARG A 60 -8.89 -6.27 5.66
C ARG A 60 -9.57 -4.96 6.05
N PHE A 61 -10.21 -4.28 5.10
CA PHE A 61 -10.96 -3.05 5.36
C PHE A 61 -12.18 -3.31 6.24
N ASP A 62 -12.87 -4.43 6.09
CA ASP A 62 -13.97 -4.84 6.97
C ASP A 62 -13.49 -5.00 8.42
N ALA A 63 -12.31 -5.59 8.64
CA ALA A 63 -11.72 -5.70 9.97
C ALA A 63 -11.35 -4.33 10.55
N LEU A 64 -10.68 -3.48 9.76
CA LEU A 64 -10.27 -2.15 10.22
C LEU A 64 -11.47 -1.21 10.47
N ARG A 65 -12.55 -1.30 9.70
CA ARG A 65 -13.79 -0.55 9.98
C ARG A 65 -14.38 -0.90 11.34
N LYS A 66 -14.37 -2.17 11.72
CA LYS A 66 -14.85 -2.61 13.04
C LYS A 66 -14.02 -2.02 14.18
N GLU A 67 -12.80 -1.59 13.90
CA GLU A 67 -11.89 -0.94 14.84
C GLU A 67 -11.98 0.60 14.80
N GLY A 68 -12.86 1.16 13.96
CA GLY A 68 -13.12 2.60 13.87
C GLY A 68 -12.25 3.36 12.89
N PHE A 69 -11.54 2.70 11.97
CA PHE A 69 -10.89 3.39 10.85
C PHE A 69 -11.95 3.93 9.87
N THR A 70 -11.77 5.16 9.43
CA THR A 70 -12.73 5.84 8.54
C THR A 70 -12.52 5.45 7.09
N GLU A 71 -13.54 5.64 6.24
CA GLU A 71 -13.40 5.38 4.80
C GLU A 71 -12.30 6.23 4.17
N GLU A 72 -12.09 7.47 4.63
CA GLU A 72 -11.02 8.34 4.15
C GLU A 72 -9.64 7.78 4.49
N GLN A 73 -9.48 7.17 5.66
CA GLN A 73 -8.23 6.51 6.03
C GLN A 73 -8.01 5.26 5.17
N LEU A 74 -9.05 4.44 4.98
CA LEU A 74 -8.97 3.20 4.20
C LEU A 74 -8.75 3.47 2.70
N ALA A 75 -9.34 4.54 2.16
CA ALA A 75 -9.18 4.94 0.75
C ALA A 75 -7.74 5.32 0.39
N ARG A 76 -6.88 5.59 1.38
CA ARG A 76 -5.44 5.83 1.16
C ARG A 76 -4.65 4.56 0.85
N VAL A 77 -5.23 3.38 1.05
CA VAL A 77 -4.56 2.10 0.80
C VAL A 77 -4.78 1.66 -0.64
N HIS A 78 -3.69 1.56 -1.39
CA HIS A 78 -3.67 0.96 -2.72
C HIS A 78 -3.72 -0.57 -2.60
N GLY A 79 -4.92 -1.12 -2.76
CA GLY A 79 -5.20 -2.54 -2.54
C GLY A 79 -6.26 -3.08 -3.52
N PRO A 80 -5.92 -3.94 -4.50
CA PRO A 80 -4.59 -4.50 -4.76
C PRO A 80 -3.56 -3.44 -5.12
N ILE A 81 -2.33 -3.62 -4.61
CA ILE A 81 -1.19 -2.75 -4.91
C ILE A 81 -0.69 -2.91 -6.36
N GLY A 82 -0.24 -1.82 -6.95
CA GLY A 82 0.43 -1.79 -8.26
C GLY A 82 -0.50 -1.52 -9.44
N LEU A 83 0.08 -1.06 -10.55
CA LEU A 83 -0.64 -0.89 -11.82
C LEU A 83 -0.93 -2.25 -12.47
N ASP A 84 -2.06 -2.33 -13.16
CA ASP A 84 -2.41 -3.49 -13.98
C ASP A 84 -1.55 -3.53 -15.25
N LEU A 85 -0.41 -4.22 -15.16
CA LEU A 85 0.50 -4.47 -16.28
C LEU A 85 0.25 -5.82 -16.95
N GLY A 86 -0.77 -6.58 -16.53
CA GLY A 86 -1.12 -7.90 -17.05
C GLY A 86 -0.24 -9.07 -16.60
N GLY A 87 0.91 -8.80 -15.98
CA GLY A 87 1.82 -9.81 -15.45
C GLY A 87 1.32 -10.47 -14.15
N ARG A 88 1.83 -11.67 -13.86
CA ARG A 88 1.45 -12.46 -12.66
C ARG A 88 2.63 -12.96 -11.85
N GLY A 89 3.86 -12.84 -12.36
CA GLY A 89 5.07 -13.20 -11.65
C GLY A 89 5.46 -12.17 -10.60
N ALA A 90 6.45 -12.51 -9.79
CA ALA A 90 6.95 -11.64 -8.74
C ALA A 90 7.61 -10.39 -9.34
N GLU A 91 8.34 -10.56 -10.44
CA GLU A 91 9.04 -9.53 -11.17
C GLU A 91 8.06 -8.52 -11.79
N GLU A 92 7.00 -8.99 -12.46
CA GLU A 92 5.99 -8.09 -13.01
C GLU A 92 5.17 -7.41 -11.91
N THR A 93 4.90 -8.10 -10.79
CA THR A 93 4.24 -7.50 -9.63
C THR A 93 5.09 -6.38 -9.04
N ALA A 94 6.40 -6.62 -8.86
CA ALA A 94 7.32 -5.61 -8.37
C ALA A 94 7.38 -4.38 -9.30
N LEU A 95 7.41 -4.60 -10.62
CA LEU A 95 7.34 -3.52 -11.60
C LEU A 95 6.02 -2.74 -11.51
N GLY A 96 4.89 -3.44 -11.37
CA GLY A 96 3.57 -2.82 -11.19
C GLY A 96 3.50 -1.94 -9.93
N ILE A 97 4.08 -2.40 -8.82
CA ILE A 97 4.17 -1.64 -7.56
C ILE A 97 5.03 -0.38 -7.74
N LEU A 98 6.24 -0.53 -8.30
CA LEU A 98 7.14 0.61 -8.52
C LEU A 98 6.55 1.63 -9.50
N ALA A 99 5.83 1.17 -10.51
CA ALA A 99 5.13 2.03 -11.46
C ALA A 99 3.99 2.82 -10.79
N GLU A 100 3.19 2.19 -9.92
CA GLU A 100 2.13 2.88 -9.16
C GLU A 100 2.71 3.90 -8.19
N ILE A 101 3.74 3.52 -7.44
CA ILE A 101 4.49 4.43 -6.54
C ILE A 101 4.99 5.66 -7.29
N THR A 102 5.56 5.45 -8.48
CA THR A 102 6.06 6.55 -9.33
C THR A 102 4.92 7.43 -9.83
N ALA A 103 3.81 6.82 -10.26
CA ALA A 103 2.63 7.56 -10.69
C ALA A 103 2.06 8.43 -9.57
N VAL A 104 1.89 7.89 -8.36
CA VAL A 104 1.44 8.65 -7.17
C VAL A 104 2.39 9.80 -6.87
N ARG A 105 3.70 9.54 -6.86
CA ARG A 105 4.73 10.55 -6.56
C ARG A 105 4.69 11.76 -7.49
N PHE A 106 4.40 11.55 -8.77
CA PHE A 106 4.43 12.60 -9.79
C PHE A 106 3.03 13.04 -10.27
N GLY A 107 1.95 12.53 -9.67
CA GLY A 107 0.57 12.80 -10.09
C GLY A 107 0.22 12.21 -11.47
N GLY A 108 0.90 11.14 -11.87
CA GLY A 108 0.62 10.41 -13.10
C GLY A 108 -0.61 9.51 -12.98
N SER A 109 -1.34 9.31 -14.07
CA SER A 109 -2.53 8.45 -14.10
C SER A 109 -2.25 6.98 -14.40
N GLY A 110 -1.01 6.62 -14.78
CA GLY A 110 -0.65 5.26 -15.20
C GLY A 110 -1.22 4.83 -16.56
N VAL A 111 -2.03 5.67 -17.23
CA VAL A 111 -2.55 5.38 -18.57
C VAL A 111 -1.46 5.60 -19.63
N PRO A 112 -1.54 4.93 -20.81
CA PRO A 112 -0.57 5.15 -21.88
C PRO A 112 -0.49 6.63 -22.27
N MET A 113 0.73 7.16 -22.47
CA MET A 113 0.93 8.59 -22.81
C MET A 113 0.12 9.05 -24.04
N ARG A 114 -0.05 8.17 -25.03
CA ARG A 114 -0.90 8.43 -26.21
C ARG A 114 -2.38 8.69 -25.90
N ALA A 115 -2.85 8.26 -24.71
CA ALA A 115 -4.20 8.50 -24.22
C ALA A 115 -4.25 9.62 -23.15
N ALA A 116 -3.13 9.91 -22.48
CA ALA A 116 -3.05 10.95 -21.45
C ALA A 116 -2.90 12.37 -22.01
N ARG A 117 -2.34 12.51 -23.22
CA ARG A 117 -2.16 13.77 -23.93
C ARG A 117 -2.96 13.72 -25.23
N ALA A 118 -4.27 13.90 -25.11
CA ALA A 118 -5.14 14.27 -26.22
C ALA A 118 -5.31 15.79 -26.22
#